data_AF-A0A379UUL8-F1
#
_entry.id   AF-A0A379UUL8-F1
#
_cell.length_a   1.000
_cell.length_b   1.000
_cell.length_c   1.000
_cell.angle_alpha   90.00
_cell.angle_beta   90.00
_cell.angle_gamma   90.00
#
_symmetry.space_group_name_H-M   'P 1'
#
loop_
_entity.id
_entity.type
_entity.pdbx_description
1 polymer ?
#
loop_
_entity_poly.entity_id
_entity_poly.type
_entity_poly.pdbx_seq_one_letter_code
_entity_poly.pdbx_strand_id
1 'polypeptide(L)'
;MFNRIRDLTAEIWFGRRLGQDAAPEKLGVDRALAFSEINQQLFQLLNGLDVVYHAQGEYAYADEIVLAALEKLRKGSRQNLTAPATMTDWRPIVHEMRLFKSPEEIAVLRRAGEISALAHIRAMEKCRPGCLSISWRGKFTTNLIATARAIPPITPLSAAAKMAVSCITLKTKVKCATAI
;
A
#
# COMPACT_ATOMS: atom_id res chain seq x y z
N MET A 1 -0.62 -9.30 14.14
CA MET A 1 -1.23 -8.41 13.11
C MET A 1 -2.54 -7.86 13.63
N PHE A 2 -2.83 -6.57 13.43
CA PHE A 2 -4.15 -6.00 13.68
C PHE A 2 -4.91 -5.85 12.35
N ASN A 3 -6.13 -6.41 12.26
CA ASN A 3 -6.95 -6.33 11.06
C ASN A 3 -8.44 -6.17 11.37
N ARG A 4 -9.25 -5.87 10.33
CA ARG A 4 -10.70 -5.67 10.49
C ARG A 4 -11.38 -7.00 10.85
N ILE A 5 -12.34 -6.93 11.79
CA ILE A 5 -13.20 -8.06 12.15
C ILE A 5 -14.11 -8.42 10.97
N ARG A 6 -14.45 -9.70 10.87
CA ARG A 6 -15.50 -10.18 9.97
C ARG A 6 -16.85 -9.70 10.45
N ASP A 7 -17.60 -9.13 9.53
CA ASP A 7 -18.94 -8.63 9.77
C ASP A 7 -19.75 -8.92 8.52
N LEU A 8 -20.78 -9.76 8.67
CA LEU A 8 -21.61 -10.25 7.57
C LEU A 8 -22.25 -9.08 6.81
N THR A 9 -22.72 -8.05 7.53
CA THR A 9 -23.37 -6.90 6.91
C THR A 9 -22.36 -6.10 6.10
N ALA A 10 -21.21 -5.79 6.69
CA ALA A 10 -20.16 -5.05 6.00
C ALA A 10 -19.52 -5.84 4.84
N GLU A 11 -19.47 -7.17 4.91
CA GLU A 11 -18.94 -8.01 3.84
C GLU A 11 -19.83 -8.02 2.58
N ILE A 12 -21.15 -7.92 2.76
CA ILE A 12 -22.11 -7.80 1.66
C ILE A 12 -21.87 -6.50 0.87
N TRP A 13 -21.63 -5.40 1.57
CA TRP A 13 -21.51 -4.07 0.95
C TRP A 13 -20.10 -3.71 0.49
N PHE A 14 -19.09 -4.01 1.31
CA PHE A 14 -17.70 -3.56 1.11
C PHE A 14 -16.75 -4.68 0.66
N GLY A 15 -17.26 -5.90 0.50
CA GLY A 15 -16.50 -7.06 0.08
C GLY A 15 -15.91 -7.88 1.23
N ARG A 16 -15.42 -9.07 0.88
CA ARG A 16 -14.93 -10.08 1.84
C ARG A 16 -13.76 -9.55 2.67
N ARG A 17 -13.75 -9.90 3.95
CA ARG A 17 -12.67 -9.61 4.90
C ARG A 17 -11.98 -10.91 5.30
N LEU A 18 -10.67 -10.85 5.55
CA LEU A 18 -9.90 -12.04 5.95
C LEU A 18 -10.30 -12.52 7.35
N GLY A 19 -10.52 -11.58 8.28
CA GLY A 19 -10.82 -11.89 9.68
C GLY A 19 -9.59 -12.29 10.49
N GLN A 20 -9.79 -12.53 11.79
CA GLN A 20 -8.74 -12.93 12.72
C GLN A 20 -8.40 -14.42 12.56
N ASP A 21 -9.40 -15.28 12.31
CA ASP A 21 -9.20 -16.74 12.28
C ASP A 21 -8.34 -17.19 11.09
N ALA A 22 -8.59 -16.64 9.89
CA ALA A 22 -7.89 -17.03 8.68
C ALA A 22 -6.59 -16.25 8.44
N ALA A 23 -6.33 -15.19 9.20
CA ALA A 23 -5.14 -14.36 9.00
C ALA A 23 -3.81 -15.08 9.28
N PRO A 24 -3.66 -15.86 10.37
CA PRO A 24 -2.44 -16.61 10.65
C PRO A 24 -2.02 -17.53 9.50
N GLU A 25 -2.96 -18.35 9.02
CA GLU A 25 -2.71 -19.34 7.97
C GLU A 25 -2.42 -18.67 6.62
N LYS A 26 -3.15 -17.62 6.26
CA LYS A 26 -3.02 -16.98 4.94
C LYS A 26 -1.82 -16.03 4.83
N LEU A 27 -1.45 -15.36 5.91
CA LEU A 27 -0.40 -14.32 5.90
C LEU A 27 0.88 -14.77 6.59
N GLY A 28 0.90 -15.95 7.23
CA GLY A 28 2.07 -16.45 7.95
C GLY A 28 2.41 -15.63 9.19
N VAL A 29 1.39 -15.15 9.91
CA VAL A 29 1.56 -14.36 11.15
C VAL A 29 1.18 -15.19 12.37
N ASP A 30 1.88 -15.04 13.49
CA ASP A 30 1.61 -15.87 14.67
C ASP A 30 0.24 -15.60 15.30
N ARG A 31 -0.13 -14.32 15.37
CA ARG A 31 -1.38 -13.87 16.02
C ARG A 31 -2.04 -12.74 15.25
N ALA A 32 -3.37 -12.79 15.17
CA ALA A 32 -4.21 -11.75 14.60
C ALA A 32 -5.22 -11.22 15.64
N LEU A 33 -5.34 -9.90 15.76
CA LEU A 33 -6.22 -9.22 16.70
C LEU A 33 -7.10 -8.21 15.95
N ALA A 34 -8.22 -7.85 16.56
CA ALA A 34 -9.13 -6.86 16.01
C ALA A 34 -8.52 -5.45 16.03
N PHE A 35 -8.64 -4.72 14.91
CA PHE A 35 -8.17 -3.33 14.82
C PHE A 35 -8.90 -2.39 15.79
N SER A 36 -10.17 -2.67 16.12
CA SER A 36 -10.93 -1.91 17.12
C SER A 36 -10.32 -1.96 18.52
N GLU A 37 -9.55 -3.00 18.83
CA GLU A 37 -8.95 -3.23 20.14
C GLU A 37 -7.49 -2.76 20.20
N ILE A 38 -6.97 -2.10 19.15
CA ILE A 38 -5.56 -1.72 19.06
C ILE A 38 -5.10 -0.88 20.26
N ASN A 39 -5.91 0.08 20.70
CA ASN A 39 -5.59 0.93 21.85
C ASN A 39 -5.57 0.18 23.19
N GLN A 40 -6.22 -0.99 23.26
CA GLN A 40 -6.30 -1.83 24.45
C GLN A 40 -5.20 -2.89 24.49
N GLN A 41 -4.64 -3.26 23.32
CA GLN A 41 -3.67 -4.33 23.20
C GLN A 41 -2.25 -3.82 22.94
N LEU A 42 -2.09 -2.72 22.18
CA LEU A 42 -0.79 -2.24 21.73
C LEU A 42 0.17 -1.92 22.89
N PHE A 43 -0.32 -1.22 23.92
CA PHE A 43 0.52 -0.89 25.08
C PHE A 43 1.01 -2.16 25.82
N GLN A 44 0.20 -3.23 25.84
CA GLN A 44 0.61 -4.49 26.47
C GLN A 44 1.75 -5.16 25.70
N LEU A 45 1.72 -5.06 24.37
CA LEU A 45 2.78 -5.58 23.49
C LEU A 45 4.07 -4.75 23.57
N LEU A 46 3.96 -3.45 23.84
CA LEU A 46 5.10 -2.55 23.97
C LEU A 46 5.72 -2.53 25.38
N ASN A 47 5.04 -3.11 26.36
CA ASN A 47 5.48 -3.11 27.75
C ASN A 47 6.79 -3.89 27.92
N GLY A 48 7.80 -3.26 28.51
CA GLY A 48 9.10 -3.89 28.78
C GLY A 48 10.00 -4.03 27.57
N LEU A 49 9.69 -3.39 26.45
CA LEU A 49 10.60 -3.28 25.30
C LEU A 49 11.55 -2.08 25.47
N ASP A 50 12.75 -2.19 24.93
CA ASP A 50 13.75 -1.09 24.96
C ASP A 50 13.56 -0.11 23.80
N VAL A 51 13.26 -0.63 22.61
CA VAL A 51 13.24 0.11 21.34
C VAL A 51 11.92 -0.11 20.61
N VAL A 52 11.34 0.96 20.07
CA VAL A 52 10.19 0.91 19.16
C VAL A 52 10.56 1.47 17.80
N TYR A 53 10.33 0.69 16.77
CA TYR A 53 10.45 1.12 15.39
C TYR A 53 9.13 1.72 14.91
N HIS A 54 9.09 3.03 14.69
CA HIS A 54 7.89 3.74 14.22
C HIS A 54 8.25 4.84 13.23
N ALA A 55 7.52 4.91 12.12
CA ALA A 55 7.69 5.94 11.10
C ALA A 55 6.86 7.18 11.48
N GLN A 56 7.41 7.96 12.40
CA GLN A 56 6.74 9.16 12.89
C GLN A 56 6.48 10.15 11.75
N GLY A 57 5.26 10.69 11.70
CA GLY A 57 4.83 11.69 10.73
C GLY A 57 4.33 11.12 9.39
N GLU A 58 4.33 9.80 9.20
CA GLU A 58 3.80 9.19 7.97
C GLU A 58 2.27 9.26 7.92
N TYR A 59 1.62 8.91 9.04
CA TYR A 59 0.17 8.92 9.16
C TYR A 59 -0.24 9.43 10.54
N ALA A 60 -1.03 10.51 10.58
CA ALA A 60 -1.50 11.12 11.81
C ALA A 60 -2.23 10.12 12.74
N TYR A 61 -3.10 9.27 12.19
CA TYR A 61 -3.82 8.26 12.98
C TYR A 61 -2.88 7.23 13.63
N ALA A 62 -1.76 6.89 12.97
CA ALA A 62 -0.81 5.93 13.49
C ALA A 62 0.03 6.56 14.61
N ASP A 63 0.44 7.82 14.42
CA ASP A 63 1.12 8.60 15.46
C ASP A 63 0.26 8.72 16.72
N GLU A 64 -1.02 9.05 16.58
CA GLU A 64 -1.95 9.13 17.71
C GLU A 64 -2.03 7.81 18.50
N ILE A 65 -2.17 6.67 17.81
CA ILE A 65 -2.27 5.35 18.44
C ILE A 65 -0.98 5.00 19.20
N VAL A 66 0.19 5.21 18.57
CA VAL A 66 1.49 4.88 19.16
C VAL A 66 1.79 5.80 20.36
N LEU A 67 1.57 7.10 20.20
CA LEU A 67 1.78 8.08 21.28
C LEU A 67 0.86 7.82 22.47
N ALA A 68 -0.41 7.50 22.23
CA ALA A 68 -1.36 7.15 23.29
C ALA A 68 -0.92 5.87 24.04
N ALA A 69 -0.42 4.86 23.33
CA ALA A 69 0.11 3.64 23.95
C ALA A 69 1.35 3.94 24.81
N LEU A 70 2.29 4.74 24.31
CA LEU A 70 3.49 5.15 25.06
C LEU A 70 3.14 6.00 26.29
N GLU A 71 2.19 6.93 26.16
CA GLU A 71 1.74 7.77 27.27
C GLU A 71 1.10 6.93 28.38
N LYS A 72 0.29 5.92 28.01
CA LYS A 72 -0.29 4.97 28.97
C LYS A 72 0.78 4.17 29.72
N LEU A 73 1.83 3.73 29.03
CA LEU A 73 2.96 3.05 29.66
C LEU A 73 3.73 3.97 30.62
N ARG A 74 3.99 5.22 30.22
CA ARG A 74 4.70 6.21 31.06
C ARG A 74 3.93 6.55 32.34
N LYS A 75 2.59 6.67 32.25
CA LYS A 75 1.72 6.92 33.42
C LYS A 75 1.48 5.66 34.26
N GLY A 76 1.75 4.49 33.70
CA GLY A 76 1.44 3.17 34.27
C GLY A 76 2.50 2.57 35.19
N SER A 77 3.48 3.36 35.67
CA SER A 77 4.59 2.82 36.48
C SER A 77 4.12 2.04 37.72
N ARG A 78 3.02 2.47 38.35
CA ARG A 78 2.39 1.77 39.50
C ARG A 78 1.81 0.40 39.15
N GLN A 79 1.56 0.13 37.87
CA GLN A 79 1.04 -1.14 37.34
C GLN A 79 2.17 -2.00 36.75
N ASN A 80 3.44 -1.70 37.08
CA ASN A 80 4.63 -2.34 36.49
C ASN A 80 4.71 -2.19 34.97
N LEU A 81 4.19 -1.09 34.43
CA LEU A 81 4.32 -0.76 33.02
C LEU A 81 5.58 0.07 32.80
N THR A 82 6.37 -0.33 31.81
CA THR A 82 7.61 0.32 31.39
C THR A 82 7.51 0.70 29.92
N ALA A 83 7.72 1.99 29.64
CA ALA A 83 7.70 2.51 28.29
C ALA A 83 9.11 2.42 27.66
N PRO A 84 9.21 2.04 26.38
CA PRO A 84 10.47 2.08 25.65
C PRO A 84 11.00 3.51 25.59
N ALA A 85 12.29 3.67 25.90
CA ALA A 85 12.95 4.97 25.93
C ALA A 85 13.36 5.44 24.52
N THR A 86 13.61 4.50 23.61
CA THR A 86 14.10 4.80 22.27
C THR A 86 13.01 4.55 21.22
N MET A 87 12.72 5.58 20.43
CA MET A 87 11.92 5.45 19.22
C MET A 87 12.83 5.70 18.02
N THR A 88 12.85 4.75 17.08
CA THR A 88 13.71 4.81 15.90
C THR A 88 12.88 4.69 14.63
N ASP A 89 13.24 5.45 13.61
CA ASP A 89 12.58 5.38 12.32
C ASP A 89 13.07 4.16 11.53
N TRP A 90 12.14 3.31 11.07
CA TRP A 90 12.46 2.15 10.24
C TRP A 90 12.56 2.48 8.75
N ARG A 91 12.11 3.66 8.31
CA ARG A 91 12.08 4.04 6.89
C ARG A 91 13.43 3.94 6.20
N PRO A 92 14.55 4.45 6.76
CA PRO A 92 15.85 4.36 6.08
C PRO A 92 16.25 2.91 5.79
N ILE A 93 16.06 2.02 6.78
CA ILE A 93 16.39 0.60 6.68
C ILE A 93 15.52 -0.07 5.61
N VAL A 94 14.20 0.14 5.66
CA VAL A 94 13.27 -0.48 4.72
C VAL A 94 13.44 0.10 3.31
N HIS A 95 13.77 1.37 3.17
CA HIS A 95 14.03 2.00 1.87
C HIS A 95 15.30 1.45 1.23
N GLU A 96 16.34 1.21 2.01
CA GLU A 96 17.56 0.55 1.53
C GLU A 96 17.28 -0.89 1.11
N MET A 97 16.53 -1.67 1.90
CA MET A 97 16.10 -3.01 1.50
C MET A 97 15.27 -2.99 0.22
N ARG A 98 14.37 -2.00 0.06
CA ARG A 98 13.55 -1.84 -1.15
C ARG A 98 14.34 -1.38 -2.36
N LEU A 99 15.54 -0.83 -2.20
CA LEU A 99 16.39 -0.38 -3.31
C LEU A 99 16.91 -1.58 -4.11
N PHE A 100 17.31 -2.65 -3.41
CA PHE A 100 17.79 -3.88 -4.02
C PHE A 100 16.65 -4.84 -4.29
N LYS A 101 16.47 -5.25 -5.55
CA LYS A 101 15.34 -6.08 -5.97
C LYS A 101 15.68 -7.56 -5.98
N SER A 102 14.76 -8.38 -5.46
CA SER A 102 14.85 -9.82 -5.57
C SER A 102 14.57 -10.29 -7.02
N PRO A 103 14.99 -11.51 -7.40
CA PRO A 103 14.69 -12.06 -8.72
C PRO A 103 13.19 -12.09 -9.02
N GLU A 104 12.36 -12.38 -8.02
CA GLU A 104 10.91 -12.44 -8.12
C GLU A 104 10.32 -11.05 -8.37
N GLU A 105 10.79 -10.03 -7.64
CA GLU A 105 10.38 -8.64 -7.87
C GLU A 105 10.77 -8.16 -9.27
N ILE A 106 11.97 -8.51 -9.75
CA ILE A 106 12.43 -8.18 -11.10
C ILE A 106 11.54 -8.86 -12.14
N ALA A 107 11.15 -10.12 -11.94
CA ALA A 107 10.25 -10.83 -12.85
C ALA A 107 8.88 -10.13 -12.94
N VAL A 108 8.32 -9.72 -11.80
CA VAL A 108 7.07 -8.95 -11.75
C VAL A 108 7.22 -7.60 -12.44
N LEU A 109 8.33 -6.88 -12.21
CA LEU A 109 8.60 -5.60 -12.86
C LEU A 109 8.78 -5.72 -14.38
N ARG A 110 9.46 -6.77 -14.84
CA ARG A 110 9.60 -7.07 -16.27
C ARG A 110 8.23 -7.28 -16.90
N ARG A 111 7.37 -8.07 -16.26
CA ARG A 111 6.00 -8.30 -16.74
C ARG A 111 5.17 -7.03 -16.75
N ALA A 112 5.30 -6.18 -15.73
CA ALA A 112 4.64 -4.88 -15.68
C ALA A 112 5.11 -3.95 -16.82
N GLY A 113 6.41 -3.98 -17.13
CA GLY A 113 7.01 -3.25 -18.25
C GLY A 113 6.47 -3.70 -19.60
N GLU A 114 6.41 -5.01 -19.86
CA GLU A 114 5.82 -5.59 -21.07
C GLU A 114 4.37 -5.15 -21.28
N ILE A 115 3.55 -5.28 -20.23
CA ILE A 115 2.14 -4.89 -20.27
C ILE A 115 1.99 -3.40 -20.59
N SER A 116 2.82 -2.57 -19.97
CA SER A 116 2.82 -1.12 -20.19
C SER A 116 3.23 -0.77 -21.62
N ALA A 117 4.27 -1.41 -22.15
CA ALA A 117 4.72 -1.21 -23.53
C ALA A 117 3.63 -1.58 -24.54
N LEU A 118 2.98 -2.73 -24.36
CA LEU A 118 1.85 -3.16 -25.21
C LEU A 118 0.67 -2.20 -25.12
N ALA A 119 0.35 -1.69 -23.93
CA ALA A 119 -0.70 -0.70 -23.75
C ALA A 119 -0.37 0.62 -24.49
N HIS A 120 0.91 1.03 -24.46
CA HIS A 120 1.40 2.21 -25.18
C HIS A 120 1.34 2.05 -26.69
N ILE A 121 1.79 0.92 -27.25
CA ILE A 121 1.76 0.64 -28.69
C ILE A 121 0.30 0.70 -29.19
N ARG A 122 -0.62 0.00 -28.50
CA ARG A 122 -2.04 0.02 -28.86
C ARG A 122 -2.69 1.39 -28.75
N ALA A 123 -2.22 2.23 -27.82
CA ALA A 123 -2.67 3.61 -27.74
C ALA A 123 -2.19 4.39 -28.97
N MET A 124 -0.93 4.25 -29.38
CA MET A 124 -0.41 4.89 -30.58
C MET A 124 -1.12 4.42 -31.86
N GLU A 125 -1.38 3.12 -32.03
CA GLU A 125 -2.08 2.56 -33.19
C GLU A 125 -3.50 3.12 -33.37
N LYS A 126 -4.19 3.40 -32.26
CA LYS A 126 -5.54 3.93 -32.31
C LYS A 126 -5.55 5.45 -32.52
N CYS A 127 -4.41 6.14 -32.34
CA CYS A 127 -4.28 7.60 -32.44
C CYS A 127 -4.68 8.13 -33.81
N ARG A 128 -5.81 8.85 -33.83
CA ARG A 128 -6.31 9.57 -35.00
C ARG A 128 -6.61 11.03 -34.63
N PRO A 129 -6.35 11.98 -35.53
CA PRO A 129 -6.75 13.37 -35.36
C PRO A 129 -8.26 13.46 -35.07
N GLY A 130 -8.66 14.26 -34.07
CA GLY A 130 -10.06 14.41 -33.63
C GLY A 130 -10.50 13.53 -32.45
N CYS A 131 -9.66 12.61 -31.97
CA CYS A 131 -9.96 11.86 -30.73
C CYS A 131 -9.66 12.69 -29.47
N LEU A 132 -10.68 12.91 -28.63
CA LEU A 132 -10.57 13.57 -27.32
C LEU A 132 -9.67 12.81 -26.34
N SER A 133 -8.90 13.54 -25.51
CA SER A 133 -7.95 13.02 -24.50
C SER A 133 -8.55 12.04 -23.48
N ILE A 134 -9.86 12.09 -23.25
CA ILE A 134 -10.58 11.17 -22.37
C ILE A 134 -10.80 9.81 -23.05
N SER A 135 -11.10 9.81 -24.36
CA SER A 135 -11.22 8.58 -25.15
C SER A 135 -9.89 7.81 -25.21
N TRP A 136 -8.79 8.54 -25.30
CA TRP A 136 -7.41 8.01 -25.16
C TRP A 136 -7.20 7.28 -23.84
N ARG A 137 -7.52 7.96 -22.73
CA ARG A 137 -7.35 7.44 -21.38
C ARG A 137 -8.18 6.17 -21.15
N GLY A 138 -9.44 6.16 -21.60
CA GLY A 138 -10.33 5.00 -21.52
C GLY A 138 -9.73 3.76 -22.18
N LYS A 139 -9.24 3.89 -23.42
CA LYS A 139 -8.65 2.77 -24.18
C LYS A 139 -7.37 2.23 -23.52
N PHE A 140 -6.53 3.11 -22.98
CA PHE A 140 -5.34 2.71 -22.23
C PHE A 140 -5.72 1.93 -20.96
N THR A 141 -6.71 2.42 -20.20
CA THR A 141 -7.18 1.74 -18.98
C THR A 141 -7.85 0.40 -19.26
N THR A 142 -8.68 0.28 -20.30
CA THR A 142 -9.33 -0.99 -20.65
C THR A 142 -8.31 -2.06 -21.02
N ASN A 143 -7.26 -1.68 -21.76
CA ASN A 143 -6.19 -2.60 -22.11
C ASN A 143 -5.40 -3.06 -20.89
N LEU A 144 -5.03 -2.13 -20.00
CA LEU A 144 -4.35 -2.47 -18.76
C LEU A 144 -5.19 -3.42 -17.90
N ILE A 145 -6.51 -3.18 -17.77
CA ILE A 145 -7.41 -4.03 -16.99
C ILE A 145 -7.56 -5.42 -17.62
N ALA A 146 -7.65 -5.51 -18.95
CA ALA A 146 -7.73 -6.78 -19.67
C ALA A 146 -6.47 -7.63 -19.47
N THR A 147 -5.29 -7.00 -19.45
CA THR A 147 -4.00 -7.69 -19.20
C THR A 147 -3.69 -7.90 -17.70
N ALA A 148 -4.16 -7.02 -16.82
CA ALA A 148 -3.89 -7.05 -15.38
C ALA A 148 -4.86 -7.93 -14.57
N ARG A 149 -6.01 -8.33 -15.14
CA ARG A 149 -6.88 -9.37 -14.55
C ARG A 149 -6.16 -10.71 -14.32
N ALA A 150 -4.98 -10.91 -14.92
CA ALA A 150 -4.10 -12.05 -14.70
C ALA A 150 -3.10 -11.88 -13.53
N ILE A 151 -3.11 -10.75 -12.81
CA ILE A 151 -2.15 -10.45 -11.72
C ILE A 151 -2.90 -10.40 -10.36
N PRO A 152 -2.45 -11.10 -9.30
CA PRO A 152 -3.11 -11.08 -8.01
C PRO A 152 -3.06 -9.68 -7.34
N PRO A 153 -4.11 -9.29 -6.59
CA PRO A 153 -4.34 -7.91 -6.13
C PRO A 153 -3.43 -7.41 -5.01
N ILE A 154 -2.41 -8.17 -4.61
CA ILE A 154 -1.58 -7.88 -3.40
C ILE A 154 -0.38 -6.97 -3.72
N THR A 155 -0.23 -6.50 -4.96
CA THR A 155 0.96 -5.74 -5.38
C THR A 155 0.76 -4.22 -5.33
N PRO A 156 1.81 -3.42 -5.01
CA PRO A 156 1.79 -1.96 -5.08
C PRO A 156 1.68 -1.41 -6.52
N LEU A 157 1.49 -2.30 -7.52
CA LEU A 157 1.32 -1.95 -8.93
C LEU A 157 0.13 -1.02 -9.18
N SER A 158 -0.90 -1.00 -8.32
CA SER A 158 -2.03 -0.06 -8.51
C SER A 158 -1.60 1.40 -8.34
N ALA A 159 -0.60 1.67 -7.48
CA ALA A 159 -0.02 3.00 -7.29
C ALA A 159 1.00 3.32 -8.41
N ALA A 160 1.84 2.36 -8.79
CA ALA A 160 2.80 2.54 -9.89
C ALA A 160 2.11 2.74 -11.25
N ALA A 161 1.01 2.03 -11.52
CA ALA A 161 0.19 2.21 -12.70
C ALA A 161 -0.50 3.59 -12.72
N LYS A 162 -0.97 4.09 -11.56
CA LYS A 162 -1.47 5.47 -11.43
C LYS A 162 -0.37 6.52 -11.69
N MET A 163 0.86 6.28 -11.21
CA MET A 163 2.01 7.17 -11.46
C MET A 163 2.41 7.21 -12.94
N ALA A 164 2.46 6.06 -13.62
CA ALA A 164 2.76 5.99 -15.06
C ALA A 164 1.76 6.80 -15.88
N VAL A 165 0.46 6.66 -15.58
CA VAL A 165 -0.63 7.42 -16.22
C VAL A 165 -0.51 8.93 -15.99
N SER A 166 0.05 9.39 -14.87
CA SER A 166 0.31 10.81 -14.59
C SER A 166 1.49 11.35 -15.40
N CYS A 167 2.62 10.64 -15.42
CA CYS A 167 3.86 11.12 -16.03
C CYS A 167 3.77 11.30 -17.57
N ILE A 168 2.94 10.51 -18.24
CA ILE A 168 2.72 10.58 -19.70
C ILE A 168 1.97 11.87 -20.09
N THR A 169 1.10 12.39 -19.23
CA THR A 169 0.27 13.58 -19.53
C THR A 169 1.06 14.88 -19.64
N LEU A 170 2.23 14.95 -18.99
CA LEU A 170 3.10 16.13 -19.03
C LEU A 170 3.98 16.16 -20.29
N LYS A 171 4.48 15.00 -20.75
CA LYS A 171 5.37 14.94 -21.92
C LYS A 171 4.64 15.05 -23.27
N THR A 172 3.36 14.67 -23.36
CA THR A 172 2.60 14.74 -24.63
C THR A 172 1.88 16.06 -24.86
N LYS A 173 1.60 16.86 -23.81
CA LYS A 173 1.10 18.24 -23.97
C LYS A 173 2.04 19.11 -24.82
N VAL A 174 3.34 18.88 -24.75
CA VAL A 174 4.35 19.70 -25.46
C VAL A 174 4.43 19.35 -26.94
N LYS A 175 4.21 18.09 -27.35
CA LYS A 175 4.36 17.67 -28.76
C LYS A 175 3.11 17.84 -29.62
N CYS A 176 1.92 17.83 -29.03
CA CYS A 176 0.67 18.01 -29.81
C CYS A 176 0.31 19.47 -30.07
N ALA A 177 0.94 20.44 -29.39
CA ALA A 177 0.66 21.87 -29.57
C ALA A 177 1.48 22.53 -30.70
N THR A 178 2.52 21.86 -31.23
CA THR A 178 3.44 22.44 -32.23
C THR A 178 3.17 21.99 -33.67
N ALA A 179 2.05 21.31 -33.91
CA ALA A 179 1.64 20.86 -35.24
C ALA A 179 0.25 21.43 -35.58
N ILE A 180 0.13 22.76 -35.54
CA ILE A 180 -0.88 23.58 -36.21
C ILE A 180 -0.19 24.86 -36.65
#